data_AF-A0A160PSB4-F1
#
_entry.id   AF-A0A160PSB4-F1
#
_cell.length_a   1.000
_cell.length_b   1.000
_cell.length_c   1.000
_cell.angle_alpha   90.00
_cell.angle_beta   90.00
_cell.angle_gamma   90.00
#
_symmetry.space_group_name_H-M   'P 1'
#
loop_
_entity.id
_entity.type
_entity.pdbx_description
1 polymer ?
#
loop_
_entity_poly.entity_id
_entity_poly.type
_entity_poly.pdbx_seq_one_letter_code
_entity_poly.pdbx_strand_id
1 'polypeptide(L)'
;MFKAFKSNPMTIKELVADLISGDDAALNELERRVTDELTLTRELPKNQFKATFERNLAMSELVQNVRRINKAQSNPNGVPAHATVILLKEDGGYDTEEQWRIPEKAITPFDMLRSPDFDENRLKNRLVLVESQYPWGFPGLIKAN
;
A
#
# COMPACT_ATOMS: atom_id res chain seq x y z
N MET A 1 -22.78 20.53 17.19
CA MET A 1 -22.38 20.12 18.55
C MET A 1 -21.41 18.95 18.40
N PHE A 2 -20.11 19.23 18.45
CA PHE A 2 -19.06 18.19 18.33
C PHE A 2 -19.05 17.38 19.62
N LYS A 3 -19.42 16.09 19.54
CA LYS A 3 -19.21 15.19 20.67
C LYS A 3 -17.71 14.97 20.81
N ALA A 4 -17.15 15.51 21.89
CA ALA A 4 -15.80 15.20 22.32
C ALA A 4 -15.63 13.68 22.37
N PHE A 5 -14.63 13.17 21.66
CA PHE A 5 -14.14 11.81 21.78
C PHE A 5 -13.77 11.58 23.24
N LYS A 6 -14.67 10.96 24.01
CA LYS A 6 -14.37 10.49 25.36
C LYS A 6 -13.30 9.41 25.21
N SER A 7 -12.22 9.58 25.95
CA SER A 7 -11.10 8.66 26.09
C SER A 7 -11.58 7.31 26.65
N ASN A 8 -12.15 6.47 25.78
CA ASN A 8 -12.19 5.04 26.01
C ASN A 8 -11.09 4.41 25.16
N PRO A 9 -10.38 3.39 25.68
CA PRO A 9 -9.50 2.59 24.84
C PRO A 9 -10.38 1.78 23.88
N MET A 10 -10.75 2.39 22.74
CA MET A 10 -11.29 1.64 21.61
C MET A 10 -10.30 0.54 21.26
N THR A 11 -10.78 -0.69 21.23
CA THR A 11 -9.98 -1.82 20.80
C THR A 11 -9.73 -1.71 19.29
N ILE A 12 -8.61 -2.25 18.79
CA ILE A 12 -8.33 -2.33 17.34
C ILE A 12 -9.52 -2.91 16.57
N LYS A 13 -10.28 -3.83 17.18
CA LYS A 13 -11.47 -4.44 16.60
C LYS A 13 -12.60 -3.44 16.35
N GLU A 14 -12.81 -2.47 17.23
CA GLU A 14 -13.81 -1.40 17.07
C GLU A 14 -13.37 -0.40 16.00
N LEU A 15 -12.08 -0.06 15.94
CA LEU A 15 -11.51 0.80 14.90
C LEU A 15 -11.58 0.17 13.49
N VAL A 16 -11.44 -1.16 13.39
CA VAL A 16 -11.62 -1.91 12.13
C VAL A 16 -13.08 -1.92 11.67
N ALA A 17 -14.05 -1.87 12.60
CA ALA A 17 -15.46 -1.73 12.24
C ALA A 17 -15.77 -0.31 11.72
N ASP A 18 -15.19 0.71 12.35
CA ASP A 18 -15.39 2.12 11.96
C ASP A 18 -14.67 2.46 10.63
N LEU A 19 -13.58 1.77 10.31
CA LEU A 19 -12.87 1.84 9.02
C LEU A 19 -13.76 1.62 7.79
N ILE A 20 -14.82 0.81 7.92
CA ILE A 20 -15.75 0.49 6.83
C ILE A 20 -16.64 1.70 6.47
N SER A 21 -16.74 2.70 7.36
CA SER A 21 -17.55 3.90 7.15
C SER A 21 -16.84 5.03 6.39
N GLY A 22 -15.54 4.89 6.09
CA GLY A 22 -14.79 5.85 5.28
C GLY A 22 -14.44 7.17 5.97
N ASP A 23 -14.49 7.23 7.31
CA ASP A 23 -14.10 8.42 8.07
C ASP A 23 -12.57 8.54 8.21
N ASP A 24 -11.98 9.55 7.55
CA ASP A 24 -10.55 9.85 7.61
C ASP A 24 -10.04 10.09 9.04
N ALA A 25 -10.90 10.57 9.95
CA ALA A 25 -10.53 10.77 11.36
C ALA A 25 -10.33 9.42 12.08
N ALA A 26 -11.13 8.41 11.77
CA ALA A 26 -10.99 7.07 12.33
C ALA A 26 -9.73 6.36 11.81
N LEU A 27 -9.41 6.55 10.53
CA LEU A 27 -8.17 6.10 9.90
C LEU A 27 -6.92 6.70 10.56
N ASN A 28 -6.93 8.01 10.80
CA ASN A 28 -5.83 8.72 11.47
C ASN A 28 -5.62 8.24 12.91
N GLU A 29 -6.70 8.04 13.67
CA GLU A 29 -6.62 7.55 15.05
C GLU A 29 -6.14 6.09 15.13
N LEU A 30 -6.55 5.23 14.19
CA LEU A 30 -6.06 3.86 14.11
C LEU A 30 -4.57 3.81 13.77
N GLU A 31 -4.12 4.59 12.79
CA GLU A 31 -2.69 4.67 12.44
C GLU A 31 -1.83 5.15 13.61
N ARG A 32 -2.30 6.18 14.32
CA ARG A 32 -1.65 6.70 15.52
C ARG A 32 -1.52 5.62 16.59
N ARG A 33 -2.61 4.89 16.89
CA ARG A 33 -2.60 3.80 17.88
C ARG A 33 -1.69 2.65 17.48
N VAL A 34 -1.71 2.22 16.21
CA VAL A 34 -0.82 1.18 15.71
C VAL A 34 0.65 1.61 15.84
N THR A 35 0.97 2.87 15.55
CA THR A 35 2.32 3.43 15.67
C THR A 35 2.78 3.52 17.13
N ASP A 36 1.92 3.99 18.02
CA ASP A 36 2.18 4.06 19.46
C ASP A 36 2.41 2.64 20.02
N GLU A 37 1.56 1.68 19.65
CA GLU A 37 1.72 0.30 20.07
C GLU A 37 3.00 -0.33 19.49
N LEU A 38 3.36 -0.08 18.22
CA LEU A 38 4.62 -0.55 17.61
C LEU A 38 5.85 -0.07 18.39
N THR A 39 5.79 1.17 18.89
CA THR A 39 6.86 1.77 19.70
C THR A 39 6.98 1.04 21.04
N LEU A 40 5.86 0.83 21.73
CA LEU A 40 5.78 0.11 22.99
C LEU A 40 6.12 -1.38 22.86
N THR A 41 5.89 -1.97 21.68
CA THR A 41 6.11 -3.40 21.46
C THR A 41 7.58 -3.77 21.72
N ARG A 42 8.51 -2.85 21.43
CA ARG A 42 9.96 -3.05 21.61
C ARG A 42 10.38 -3.31 23.06
N GLU A 43 9.52 -2.99 24.02
CA GLU A 43 9.75 -3.23 25.45
C GLU A 43 9.22 -4.60 25.92
N LEU A 44 8.53 -5.35 25.05
CA LEU A 44 7.93 -6.65 25.40
C LEU A 44 8.95 -7.79 25.40
N PRO A 45 8.70 -8.85 26.21
CA PRO A 45 9.43 -10.11 26.11
C PRO A 45 9.36 -10.69 24.69
N LYS A 46 10.45 -11.29 24.20
CA LYS A 46 10.65 -11.78 22.82
C LYS A 46 9.44 -12.50 22.19
N ASN A 47 8.76 -13.32 22.98
CA ASN A 47 7.65 -14.18 22.57
C ASN A 47 6.39 -13.35 22.26
N GLN A 48 6.16 -12.31 23.05
CA GLN A 48 5.03 -11.37 22.91
C GLN A 48 5.35 -10.27 21.91
N PHE A 49 6.62 -9.88 21.81
CA PHE A 49 7.11 -8.94 20.80
C PHE A 49 6.75 -9.41 19.39
N LYS A 50 7.10 -10.63 19.00
CA LYS A 50 6.91 -11.13 17.62
C LYS A 50 5.44 -11.09 17.20
N ALA A 51 4.55 -11.68 18.01
CA ALA A 51 3.13 -11.75 17.69
C ALA A 51 2.46 -10.36 17.63
N THR A 52 2.85 -9.46 18.54
CA THR A 52 2.29 -8.11 18.61
C THR A 52 2.82 -7.23 17.48
N PHE A 53 4.10 -7.37 17.14
CA PHE A 53 4.73 -6.68 16.02
C PHE A 53 4.12 -7.10 14.67
N GLU A 54 3.96 -8.40 14.41
CA GLU A 54 3.34 -8.92 13.19
C GLU A 54 1.88 -8.44 13.05
N ARG A 55 1.11 -8.47 14.15
CA ARG A 55 -0.27 -7.95 14.17
C ARG A 55 -0.32 -6.46 13.81
N ASN A 56 0.54 -5.66 14.42
CA ASN A 56 0.51 -4.21 14.25
C ASN A 56 1.03 -3.81 12.86
N LEU A 57 2.00 -4.54 12.31
CA LEU A 57 2.43 -4.38 10.92
C LEU A 57 1.27 -4.66 9.95
N ALA A 58 0.59 -5.80 10.11
CA ALA A 58 -0.57 -6.15 9.28
C ALA A 58 -1.70 -5.12 9.38
N MET A 59 -1.91 -4.52 10.56
CA MET A 59 -2.90 -3.45 10.76
C MET A 59 -2.49 -2.15 10.07
N SER A 60 -1.20 -1.80 10.09
CA SER A 60 -0.67 -0.64 9.36
C SER A 60 -0.85 -0.82 7.84
N GLU A 61 -0.55 -2.01 7.32
CA GLU A 61 -0.78 -2.35 5.90
C GLU A 61 -2.27 -2.25 5.54
N LEU A 62 -3.16 -2.76 6.40
CA LEU A 62 -4.61 -2.66 6.20
C LEU A 62 -5.06 -1.19 6.11
N VAL A 63 -4.63 -0.33 7.04
CA VAL A 63 -4.96 1.11 7.06
C VAL A 63 -4.50 1.79 5.78
N GLN A 64 -3.27 1.52 5.34
CA GLN A 64 -2.75 2.07 4.09
C GLN A 64 -3.58 1.61 2.88
N ASN A 65 -3.97 0.33 2.85
CA ASN A 65 -4.81 -0.22 1.78
C ASN A 65 -6.20 0.44 1.76
N VAL A 66 -6.84 0.63 2.93
CA VAL A 66 -8.14 1.30 3.02
C VAL A 66 -8.06 2.77 2.59
N ARG A 67 -7.02 3.52 3.01
CA ARG A 67 -6.81 4.89 2.51
C ARG A 67 -6.67 4.93 0.99
N ARG A 68 -5.92 3.98 0.41
CA ARG A 68 -5.77 3.91 -1.04
C ARG A 68 -7.11 3.63 -1.72
N ILE A 69 -7.92 2.70 -1.21
CA ILE A 69 -9.27 2.40 -1.73
C ILE A 69 -10.21 3.61 -1.61
N ASN A 70 -10.27 4.28 -0.45
CA ASN A 70 -11.10 5.47 -0.26
C ASN A 70 -10.66 6.62 -1.17
N LYS A 71 -9.34 6.77 -1.38
CA LYS A 71 -8.79 7.72 -2.35
C LYS A 71 -9.07 7.32 -3.80
N ALA A 72 -9.24 6.02 -4.10
CA ALA A 72 -9.66 5.52 -5.42
C ALA A 72 -11.09 5.93 -5.72
N GLN A 73 -11.96 5.69 -4.73
CA GLN A 73 -13.38 5.97 -4.82
C GLN A 73 -13.68 7.47 -4.85
N SER A 74 -12.82 8.28 -4.21
CA SER A 74 -12.96 9.74 -4.19
C SER A 74 -12.18 10.49 -5.27
N ASN A 75 -11.32 9.82 -6.06
CA ASN A 75 -10.60 10.46 -7.15
C ASN A 75 -11.58 10.78 -8.32
N PRO A 76 -11.84 12.05 -8.64
CA PRO A 76 -12.77 12.42 -9.70
C PRO A 76 -12.32 11.95 -11.10
N ASN A 77 -11.04 11.62 -11.26
CA ASN A 77 -10.47 11.11 -12.51
C ASN A 77 -10.38 9.57 -12.55
N GLY A 78 -10.81 8.87 -11.48
CA GLY A 78 -10.73 7.42 -11.36
C GLY A 78 -9.32 6.87 -11.16
N VAL A 79 -9.21 5.53 -11.09
CA VAL A 79 -7.91 4.83 -11.13
C VAL A 79 -7.41 4.85 -12.57
N PRO A 80 -6.17 5.27 -12.87
CA PRO A 80 -5.61 5.17 -14.21
C PRO A 80 -5.72 3.73 -14.71
N ALA A 81 -6.17 3.55 -15.96
CA ALA A 81 -6.24 2.22 -16.56
C ALA A 81 -4.84 1.66 -16.90
N HIS A 82 -3.85 2.55 -17.02
CA HIS A 82 -2.48 2.21 -17.40
C HIS A 82 -1.46 2.85 -16.46
N ALA A 83 -0.30 2.22 -16.38
CA ALA A 83 0.86 2.73 -15.70
C ALA A 83 2.05 2.94 -16.63
N THR A 84 2.80 3.99 -16.35
CA THR A 84 4.08 4.24 -17.01
C THR A 84 5.12 3.28 -16.46
N VAL A 85 5.72 2.52 -17.38
CA VAL A 85 6.74 1.53 -17.09
C VAL A 85 7.98 1.83 -17.92
N ILE A 86 9.09 2.10 -17.24
CA ILE A 86 10.39 2.35 -17.84
C ILE A 86 11.15 1.03 -17.87
N LEU A 87 11.51 0.59 -19.08
CA LEU A 87 12.37 -0.56 -19.27
C LEU A 87 13.82 -0.11 -19.22
N LEU A 88 14.60 -0.79 -18.39
CA LEU A 88 16.02 -0.56 -18.21
C LEU A 88 16.80 -1.74 -18.81
N LYS A 89 17.97 -1.43 -19.37
CA LYS A 89 18.97 -2.40 -19.80
C LYS A 89 19.56 -3.13 -18.57
N GLU A 90 20.29 -4.22 -18.82
CA GLU A 90 20.96 -4.98 -17.75
C GLU A 90 21.96 -4.13 -16.94
N ASP A 91 22.55 -3.10 -17.55
CA ASP A 91 23.46 -2.14 -16.91
C ASP A 91 22.73 -1.02 -16.12
N GLY A 92 21.39 -1.05 -16.09
CA GLY A 92 20.55 -0.03 -15.45
C GLY A 92 20.34 1.22 -16.30
N GLY A 93 20.90 1.29 -17.50
CA GLY A 93 20.66 2.37 -18.44
C GLY A 93 19.23 2.36 -18.98
N TYR A 94 18.70 3.55 -19.28
CA TYR A 94 17.40 3.68 -19.94
C TYR A 94 17.37 2.95 -21.30
N ASP A 95 16.29 2.21 -21.54
CA ASP A 95 16.01 1.59 -22.84
C ASP A 95 14.80 2.24 -23.51
N THR A 96 13.62 2.12 -22.90
CA THR A 96 12.37 2.65 -23.44
C THR A 96 11.32 2.84 -22.34
N GLU A 97 10.20 3.45 -22.70
CA GLU A 97 9.05 3.67 -21.84
C GLU A 97 7.79 3.08 -22.50
N GLU A 98 6.98 2.39 -21.71
CA GLU A 98 5.76 1.73 -22.14
C GLU A 98 4.59 2.08 -21.21
N GLN A 99 3.37 1.94 -21.74
CA GLN A 99 2.14 2.08 -20.97
C GLN A 99 1.51 0.71 -20.78
N TRP A 100 1.51 0.20 -19.55
CA TRP A 100 1.00 -1.14 -19.24
C TRP A 100 -0.33 -1.06 -18.50
N ARG A 101 -1.25 -1.95 -18.81
CA ARG A 101 -2.55 -2.05 -18.13
C ARG A 101 -2.35 -2.36 -16.66
N ILE A 102 -3.00 -1.57 -15.80
CA ILE A 102 -3.02 -1.81 -14.36
C ILE A 102 -3.99 -2.96 -14.08
N PRO A 103 -3.56 -4.03 -13.39
CA PRO A 103 -4.47 -5.07 -12.91
C PRO A 103 -5.56 -4.50 -11.99
N GLU A 104 -6.79 -5.01 -12.09
CA GLU A 104 -7.94 -4.53 -11.28
C GLU A 104 -7.69 -4.53 -9.76
N LYS A 105 -6.80 -5.40 -9.28
CA LYS A 105 -6.45 -5.57 -7.87
C LYS A 105 -5.03 -5.08 -7.54
N ALA A 106 -4.43 -4.23 -8.38
CA ALA A 106 -3.13 -3.66 -8.12
C ALA A 106 -3.19 -2.63 -6.99
N ILE A 107 -2.37 -2.83 -5.97
CA ILE A 107 -2.29 -2.02 -4.75
C ILE A 107 -0.90 -1.36 -4.62
N THR A 108 0.11 -1.97 -5.25
CA THR A 108 1.52 -1.58 -5.25
C THR A 108 2.08 -1.62 -6.67
N PRO A 109 3.18 -0.92 -6.98
CA PRO A 109 3.82 -1.02 -8.30
C PRO A 109 4.27 -2.46 -8.63
N PHE A 110 4.59 -3.28 -7.62
CA PHE A 110 4.99 -4.69 -7.82
C PHE A 110 3.86 -5.56 -8.37
N ASP A 111 2.60 -5.13 -8.20
CA ASP A 111 1.45 -5.84 -8.76
C ASP A 111 1.40 -5.78 -10.28
N MET A 112 2.20 -4.91 -10.92
CA MET A 112 2.38 -4.85 -12.37
C MET A 112 3.01 -6.13 -12.95
N LEU A 113 3.61 -7.00 -12.13
CA LEU A 113 3.97 -8.37 -12.53
C LEU A 113 2.76 -9.19 -13.00
N ARG A 114 1.56 -8.82 -12.57
CA ARG A 114 0.29 -9.45 -12.97
C ARG A 114 -0.41 -8.70 -14.11
N SER A 115 0.26 -7.68 -14.67
CA SER A 115 -0.26 -6.95 -15.83
C SER A 115 -0.39 -7.92 -17.01
N PRO A 116 -1.47 -7.85 -17.80
CA PRO A 116 -1.57 -8.56 -19.06
C PRO A 116 -0.46 -8.19 -20.07
N ASP A 117 0.21 -7.06 -19.87
CA ASP A 117 1.32 -6.59 -20.71
C ASP A 117 2.70 -7.04 -20.18
N PHE A 118 2.74 -7.69 -19.02
CA PHE A 118 3.94 -8.31 -18.49
C PHE A 118 4.22 -9.63 -19.23
N ASP A 119 5.35 -9.68 -19.92
CA ASP A 119 5.82 -10.86 -20.65
C ASP A 119 7.23 -11.24 -20.17
N GLU A 120 7.32 -12.33 -19.39
CA GLU A 120 8.56 -12.85 -18.84
C GLU A 120 9.61 -13.17 -19.92
N ASN A 121 9.20 -13.65 -21.09
CA ASN A 121 10.14 -14.03 -22.15
C ASN A 121 10.78 -12.79 -22.78
N ARG A 122 9.98 -11.74 -23.01
CA ARG A 122 10.46 -10.47 -23.57
C ARG A 122 11.32 -9.69 -22.58
N LEU A 123 10.98 -9.79 -21.30
CA LEU A 123 11.59 -9.01 -20.22
C LEU A 123 12.71 -9.77 -19.50
N LYS A 124 13.09 -10.96 -19.96
CA LYS A 124 14.12 -11.77 -19.35
C LYS A 124 15.39 -10.96 -19.07
N ASN A 125 15.86 -11.00 -17.82
CA ASN A 125 16.99 -10.23 -17.28
C ASN A 125 16.84 -8.69 -17.28
N ARG A 126 15.70 -8.14 -17.70
CA ARG A 126 15.47 -6.69 -17.70
C ARG A 126 15.04 -6.21 -16.32
N LEU A 127 15.49 -5.00 -16.01
CA LEU A 127 14.97 -4.23 -14.88
C LEU A 127 13.82 -3.36 -15.38
N VAL A 128 12.75 -3.32 -14.59
CA VAL A 128 11.50 -2.65 -14.93
C VAL A 128 11.19 -1.66 -13.81
N LEU A 129 11.20 -0.37 -14.12
CA LEU A 129 10.82 0.68 -13.18
C LEU A 129 9.38 1.11 -13.46
N VAL A 130 8.48 0.84 -12.52
CA VAL A 130 7.11 1.34 -12.54
C VAL A 130 7.11 2.70 -11.84
N GLU A 131 6.69 3.74 -12.54
CA GLU A 131 6.70 5.10 -12.00
C GLU A 131 5.71 5.30 -10.85
N SER A 132 5.93 6.38 -10.09
CA SER A 132 4.99 6.79 -9.05
C SER A 132 3.72 7.32 -9.68
N GLN A 133 2.59 6.66 -9.41
CA GLN A 133 1.27 7.13 -9.82
C GLN A 133 0.18 6.58 -8.89
N TYR A 134 -1.04 7.09 -9.05
CA TYR A 134 -2.21 6.48 -8.42
C TYR A 134 -2.43 5.06 -9.00
N PRO A 135 -2.72 4.02 -8.18
CA PRO A 135 -3.09 4.03 -6.76
C PRO A 135 -1.93 3.96 -5.74
N TRP A 136 -0.69 3.69 -6.15
CA TRP A 136 0.40 3.37 -5.22
C TRP A 136 1.18 4.58 -4.68
N GLY A 137 1.43 5.61 -5.48
CA GLY A 137 2.06 6.87 -5.05
C GLY A 137 3.56 6.79 -4.71
N PHE A 138 4.22 5.67 -4.98
CA PHE A 138 5.69 5.51 -4.91
C PHE A 138 6.18 4.63 -6.07
N PRO A 139 7.40 4.83 -6.59
CA PRO A 139 7.92 4.00 -7.68
C PRO A 139 8.31 2.60 -7.21
N GLY A 140 8.31 1.62 -8.11
CA GLY A 140 8.76 0.25 -7.82
C GLY A 140 9.74 -0.25 -8.87
N LEU A 141 10.87 -0.82 -8.42
CA LEU A 141 11.84 -1.47 -9.29
C LEU A 141 11.67 -2.99 -9.22
N ILE A 142 11.35 -3.58 -10.36
CA ILE A 142 11.04 -5.00 -10.54
C ILE A 142 12.13 -5.62 -11.40
N LYS A 143 12.61 -6.80 -11.00
CA LYS A 143 13.47 -7.62 -11.84
C LYS A 143 12.64 -8.74 -12.46
N ALA A 144 12.58 -8.78 -13.79
CA ALA A 144 11.99 -9.90 -14.51
C ALA A 144 13.03 -11.04 -14.57
N ASN A 145 12.66 -12.21 -14.05
CA ASN A 145 13.53 -13.40 -13.95
C ASN A 145 13.44 -14.26 -15.22
#